data_AF-A0AAJ0HQ83-F1
#
_entry.id   AF-A0AAJ0HQ83-F1
#
_cell.length_a   1.000
_cell.length_b   1.000
_cell.length_c   1.000
_cell.angle_alpha   90.00
_cell.angle_beta   90.00
_cell.angle_gamma   90.00
#
_symmetry.space_group_name_H-M   'P 1'
#
loop_
_entity.id
_entity.type
_entity.pdbx_description
1 polymer ?
#
loop_
_entity_poly.entity_id
_entity_poly.type
_entity_poly.pdbx_seq_one_letter_code
_entity_poly.pdbx_strand_id
1 'polypeptide(L)'
;MEIPDNLGNPFASFGEIPPRPSVSAETIEDEYESSISSMFSSPNLGEDLKAKALQALECYTPLHPSDDTINLLRAFMDHLPTKGQLVLVAEIVEHANDPGKLRMLRNFLVGAILKPMKLASGRTPEASRSSAPEFENDINASMATIESFSSNEQSQLRQDCLKRDGHRCVISGIIDRKHFFKLPPASRQGRRHGEVQAAHILPFALSEFNENNALEVRKKATIWWALYRYFPIIGPDTIGASTINKRENAIILHSAIHGNFGKFGIAFEPLNQLYQV
;
A
#
# COMPACT_ATOMS: atom_id res chain seq x y z
N MET A 1 -6.06 -25.71 23.55
CA MET A 1 -6.91 -25.27 22.41
C MET A 1 -5.94 -24.71 21.40
N GLU A 2 -5.57 -25.55 20.43
CA GLU A 2 -4.54 -25.24 19.42
C GLU A 2 -5.05 -24.11 18.52
N ILE A 3 -4.31 -22.99 18.53
CA ILE A 3 -4.48 -21.92 17.55
C ILE A 3 -3.51 -22.26 16.42
N PRO A 4 -3.92 -22.30 15.14
CA PRO A 4 -3.03 -22.73 14.08
C PRO A 4 -1.89 -21.72 13.88
N ASP A 5 -0.69 -22.13 14.30
CA ASP A 5 0.60 -21.50 14.04
C ASP A 5 1.01 -21.70 12.58
N ASN A 6 0.48 -20.88 11.67
CA ASN A 6 1.10 -20.58 10.37
C ASN A 6 0.25 -19.51 9.66
N LEU A 7 0.57 -18.22 9.75
CA LEU A 7 0.06 -17.27 8.75
C LEU A 7 0.96 -17.39 7.52
N GLY A 8 0.89 -18.54 6.84
CA GLY A 8 1.55 -18.78 5.56
C GLY A 8 1.19 -17.68 4.56
N ASN A 9 1.95 -17.64 3.45
CA ASN A 9 1.78 -16.67 2.36
C ASN A 9 0.29 -16.28 2.17
N PRO A 10 -0.10 -15.02 2.44
CA PRO A 10 -1.50 -14.57 2.36
C PRO A 10 -2.11 -14.79 0.97
N PHE A 11 -1.25 -14.93 -0.03
CA PHE A 11 -1.62 -15.09 -1.42
C PHE A 11 -1.68 -16.56 -1.87
N ALA A 12 -1.35 -17.52 -1.01
CA ALA A 12 -1.41 -18.95 -1.34
C ALA A 12 -2.84 -19.42 -1.70
N SER A 13 -3.86 -18.88 -1.01
CA SER A 13 -5.27 -19.11 -1.32
C SER A 13 -5.90 -18.04 -2.21
N PHE A 14 -5.11 -17.06 -2.66
CA PHE A 14 -5.57 -16.00 -3.53
C PHE A 14 -5.76 -16.56 -4.95
N GLY A 15 -6.96 -16.45 -5.50
CA GLY A 15 -7.26 -16.91 -6.86
C GLY A 15 -6.45 -16.17 -7.94
N GLU A 16 -6.69 -16.49 -9.22
CA GLU A 16 -6.08 -15.75 -10.32
C GLU A 16 -6.52 -14.29 -10.31
N ILE A 17 -5.58 -13.39 -10.64
CA ILE A 17 -5.90 -11.98 -10.89
C ILE A 17 -6.59 -11.93 -12.26
N PRO A 18 -7.80 -11.36 -12.35
CA PRO A 18 -8.50 -11.21 -13.62
C PRO A 18 -7.59 -10.49 -14.62
N PRO A 19 -7.54 -10.91 -15.90
CA PRO A 19 -6.69 -10.24 -16.87
C PRO A 19 -7.14 -8.80 -17.06
N ARG A 20 -6.18 -7.91 -17.27
CA ARG A 20 -6.48 -6.55 -17.74
C ARG A 20 -7.20 -6.67 -19.09
N PRO A 21 -8.24 -5.86 -19.36
CA PRO A 21 -8.77 -5.75 -20.71
C PRO A 21 -7.63 -5.39 -21.67
N SER A 22 -7.50 -6.18 -22.74
CA SER A 22 -6.39 -6.04 -23.67
C SER A 22 -6.38 -4.65 -24.32
N VAL A 23 -5.25 -3.96 -24.20
CA VAL A 23 -4.82 -2.96 -25.19
C VAL A 23 -4.07 -3.75 -26.27
N SER A 24 -4.29 -3.47 -27.55
CA SER A 24 -3.61 -4.16 -28.66
C SER A 24 -2.09 -4.15 -28.47
N ALA A 25 -1.48 -5.33 -28.34
CA ALA A 25 -0.14 -5.58 -27.82
C ALA A 25 1.05 -4.94 -28.59
N GLU A 26 0.82 -4.09 -29.59
CA GLU A 26 1.85 -3.61 -30.51
C GLU A 26 2.36 -2.18 -30.24
N THR A 27 1.76 -1.41 -29.33
CA THR A 27 2.19 0.00 -29.11
C THR A 27 1.78 0.55 -27.73
N ILE A 28 2.48 0.28 -26.61
CA ILE A 28 1.85 0.60 -25.31
C ILE A 28 2.75 1.09 -24.15
N GLU A 29 4.08 1.20 -24.25
CA GLU A 29 4.83 1.89 -23.18
C GLU A 29 5.23 3.31 -23.60
N ASP A 30 5.96 3.48 -24.71
CA ASP A 30 6.42 4.80 -25.14
C ASP A 30 5.28 5.70 -25.68
N GLU A 31 4.34 5.16 -26.46
CA GLU A 31 3.16 5.92 -26.93
C GLU A 31 2.21 6.26 -25.78
N TYR A 32 2.09 5.37 -24.80
CA TYR A 32 1.20 5.57 -23.65
C TYR A 32 1.78 6.60 -22.68
N GLU A 33 3.09 6.54 -22.39
CA GLU A 33 3.80 7.56 -21.62
C GLU A 33 3.81 8.92 -22.34
N SER A 34 3.98 8.92 -23.66
CA SER A 34 3.86 10.15 -24.48
C SER A 34 2.44 10.74 -24.41
N SER A 35 1.41 9.88 -24.52
CA SER A 35 0.01 10.29 -24.39
C SER A 35 -0.27 10.87 -23.00
N ILE A 36 0.16 10.20 -21.94
CA ILE A 36 0.04 10.67 -20.56
C ILE A 36 0.79 11.99 -20.35
N SER A 37 2.01 12.12 -20.86
CA SER A 37 2.82 13.33 -20.77
C SER A 37 2.11 14.53 -21.45
N SER A 38 1.48 14.28 -22.61
CA SER A 38 0.66 15.30 -23.29
C SER A 38 -0.58 15.69 -22.48
N MET A 39 -1.22 14.74 -21.77
CA MET A 39 -2.36 15.02 -20.89
C MET A 39 -2.00 15.91 -19.71
N PHE A 40 -0.79 15.78 -19.14
CA PHE A 40 -0.33 16.69 -18.08
C PHE A 40 0.02 18.09 -18.59
N SER A 41 0.42 18.19 -19.84
CA SER A 41 0.84 19.46 -20.44
C SER A 41 -0.37 20.33 -20.84
N SER A 42 -1.57 19.75 -20.97
CA SER A 42 -2.81 20.45 -21.35
C SER A 42 -3.94 20.20 -20.34
N PRO A 43 -4.21 21.16 -19.42
CA PRO A 43 -5.25 21.03 -18.39
C PRO A 43 -6.64 20.70 -18.97
N ASN A 44 -6.99 21.31 -20.10
CA ASN A 44 -8.29 21.11 -20.76
C ASN A 44 -8.48 19.67 -21.23
N LEU A 45 -7.41 19.01 -21.68
CA LEU A 45 -7.49 17.63 -22.18
C LEU A 45 -7.83 16.64 -21.04
N GLY A 46 -7.26 16.84 -19.85
CA GLY A 46 -7.55 16.01 -18.68
C GLY A 46 -8.99 16.15 -18.20
N GLU A 47 -9.53 17.38 -18.18
CA GLU A 47 -10.93 17.65 -17.82
C GLU A 47 -11.91 17.04 -18.83
N ASP A 48 -11.64 17.22 -20.12
CA ASP A 48 -12.46 16.64 -21.21
C ASP A 48 -12.51 15.11 -21.12
N LEU A 49 -11.38 14.46 -20.84
CA LEU A 49 -11.32 13.02 -20.66
C LEU A 49 -12.10 12.56 -19.44
N LYS A 50 -11.99 13.28 -18.31
CA LYS A 50 -12.75 12.97 -17.10
C LYS A 50 -14.26 13.07 -17.37
N ALA A 51 -14.70 14.09 -18.09
CA ALA A 51 -16.10 14.23 -18.50
C ALA A 51 -16.57 13.07 -19.38
N LYS A 52 -15.76 12.67 -20.38
CA LYS A 52 -16.07 11.51 -21.24
C LYS A 52 -16.13 10.19 -20.46
N ALA A 53 -15.22 9.97 -19.51
CA ALA A 53 -15.25 8.79 -18.66
C ALA A 53 -16.51 8.75 -17.79
N LEU A 54 -16.90 9.88 -17.19
CA LEU A 54 -18.14 9.97 -16.41
C LEU A 54 -19.37 9.65 -17.27
N GLN A 55 -19.43 10.18 -18.49
CA GLN A 55 -20.50 9.88 -19.45
C GLN A 55 -20.52 8.37 -19.82
N ALA A 56 -19.35 7.76 -20.05
CA ALA A 56 -19.25 6.33 -20.32
C ALA A 56 -19.80 5.49 -19.17
N LEU A 57 -19.50 5.87 -17.92
CA LEU A 57 -20.01 5.19 -16.73
C LEU A 57 -21.52 5.43 -16.51
N GLU A 58 -22.07 6.58 -16.92
CA GLU A 58 -23.52 6.85 -16.88
C GLU A 58 -24.30 5.98 -17.88
N CYS A 59 -23.71 5.71 -19.05
CA CYS A 59 -24.29 4.83 -20.06
C CYS A 59 -24.16 3.33 -19.72
N TYR A 60 -23.36 2.97 -18.71
CA TYR A 60 -23.17 1.57 -18.32
C TYR A 60 -24.43 0.99 -17.69
N THR A 61 -24.87 -0.18 -18.19
CA THR A 61 -25.99 -0.94 -17.60
C THR A 61 -25.44 -2.07 -16.72
N PRO A 62 -25.73 -2.07 -15.39
CA PRO A 62 -25.34 -3.16 -14.49
C PRO A 62 -25.86 -4.51 -14.94
N LEU A 63 -25.01 -5.54 -14.87
CA LEU A 63 -25.39 -6.90 -15.27
C LEU A 63 -26.39 -7.55 -14.29
N HIS A 64 -26.30 -7.19 -13.01
CA HIS A 64 -27.16 -7.68 -11.93
C HIS A 64 -27.18 -6.65 -10.77
N PRO A 65 -28.12 -6.75 -9.81
CA PRO A 65 -28.28 -5.74 -8.74
C PRO A 65 -27.04 -5.51 -7.87
N SER A 66 -26.14 -6.49 -7.78
CA SER A 66 -24.87 -6.40 -7.03
C SER A 66 -23.65 -6.03 -7.88
N ASP A 67 -23.83 -5.71 -9.16
CA ASP A 67 -22.75 -5.22 -10.03
C ASP A 67 -22.39 -3.79 -9.60
N ASP A 68 -21.23 -3.67 -8.94
CA ASP A 68 -20.70 -2.43 -8.38
C ASP A 68 -19.72 -1.71 -9.31
N THR A 69 -19.68 -2.09 -10.60
CA THR A 69 -18.68 -1.59 -11.56
C THR A 69 -18.59 -0.07 -11.61
N ILE A 70 -19.74 0.62 -11.71
CA ILE A 70 -19.77 2.08 -11.72
C ILE A 70 -19.22 2.65 -10.40
N ASN A 71 -19.68 2.12 -9.27
CA ASN A 71 -19.31 2.62 -7.95
C ASN A 71 -17.81 2.45 -7.69
N LEU A 72 -17.25 1.30 -8.06
CA LEU A 72 -15.84 1.02 -7.89
C LEU A 72 -14.97 1.91 -8.80
N LEU A 73 -15.30 2.01 -10.09
CA LEU A 73 -14.51 2.82 -11.03
C LEU A 73 -14.55 4.30 -10.65
N ARG A 74 -15.70 4.83 -10.20
CA ARG A 74 -15.81 6.19 -9.65
C ARG A 74 -14.96 6.37 -8.40
N ALA A 75 -15.00 5.43 -7.45
CA ALA A 75 -14.16 5.51 -6.25
C ALA A 75 -12.66 5.56 -6.60
N PHE A 76 -12.20 4.79 -7.58
CA PHE A 76 -10.81 4.93 -8.05
C PHE A 76 -10.55 6.28 -8.73
N MET A 77 -11.48 6.79 -9.55
CA MET A 77 -11.35 8.13 -10.15
C MET A 77 -11.27 9.25 -9.10
N ASP A 78 -11.91 9.08 -7.96
CA ASP A 78 -11.95 10.10 -6.90
C ASP A 78 -10.73 10.03 -5.97
N HIS A 79 -10.18 8.82 -5.75
CA HIS A 79 -9.16 8.58 -4.72
C HIS A 79 -7.76 8.24 -5.24
N LEU A 80 -7.59 7.92 -6.53
CA LEU A 80 -6.25 7.76 -7.10
C LEU A 80 -5.49 9.09 -7.07
N PRO A 81 -4.15 9.09 -7.03
CA PRO A 81 -3.38 10.31 -7.29
C PRO A 81 -3.68 10.82 -8.71
N THR A 82 -3.56 12.14 -8.94
CA THR A 82 -3.90 12.79 -10.22
C THR A 82 -3.40 12.03 -11.44
N LYS A 83 -2.16 11.52 -11.38
CA LYS A 83 -1.61 10.75 -12.48
C LYS A 83 -2.33 9.44 -12.74
N GLY A 84 -2.58 8.66 -11.69
CA GLY A 84 -3.35 7.42 -11.79
C GLY A 84 -4.79 7.64 -12.22
N GLN A 85 -5.41 8.77 -11.82
CA GLN A 85 -6.75 9.12 -12.28
C GLN A 85 -6.79 9.27 -13.81
N LEU A 86 -5.83 9.98 -14.40
CA LEU A 86 -5.77 10.17 -15.86
C LEU A 86 -5.59 8.85 -16.62
N VAL A 87 -4.70 7.97 -16.12
CA VAL A 87 -4.52 6.61 -16.65
C VAL A 87 -5.86 5.87 -16.69
N LEU A 88 -6.55 5.84 -15.56
CA LEU A 88 -7.82 5.13 -15.41
C LEU A 88 -8.91 5.73 -16.30
N VAL A 89 -9.03 7.05 -16.31
CA VAL A 89 -10.02 7.78 -17.13
C VAL A 89 -9.82 7.47 -18.62
N ALA A 90 -8.57 7.44 -19.10
CA ALA A 90 -8.27 7.09 -20.48
C ALA A 90 -8.72 5.65 -20.81
N GLU A 91 -8.47 4.69 -19.92
CA GLU A 91 -8.91 3.29 -20.10
C GLU A 91 -10.44 3.15 -20.07
N ILE A 92 -11.14 3.92 -19.23
CA ILE A 92 -12.61 3.95 -19.19
C ILE A 92 -13.15 4.46 -20.53
N VAL A 93 -12.57 5.55 -21.06
CA VAL A 93 -12.97 6.10 -22.38
C VAL A 93 -12.69 5.10 -23.50
N GLU A 94 -11.54 4.45 -23.50
CA GLU A 94 -11.18 3.41 -24.47
C GLU A 94 -12.18 2.24 -24.46
N HIS A 95 -12.72 1.90 -23.29
CA HIS A 95 -13.64 0.78 -23.10
C HIS A 95 -15.11 1.19 -23.01
N ALA A 96 -15.45 2.46 -23.29
CA ALA A 96 -16.79 3.01 -23.10
C ALA A 96 -17.90 2.23 -23.82
N ASN A 97 -17.60 1.69 -25.00
CA ASN A 97 -18.56 0.94 -25.82
C ASN A 97 -18.58 -0.57 -25.56
N ASP A 98 -17.79 -1.06 -24.59
CA ASP A 98 -17.70 -2.47 -24.24
C ASP A 98 -17.92 -2.65 -22.72
N PRO A 99 -19.18 -2.86 -22.29
CA PRO A 99 -19.50 -3.11 -20.88
C PRO A 99 -18.73 -4.30 -20.30
N GLY A 100 -18.36 -5.29 -21.12
CA GLY A 100 -17.54 -6.42 -20.71
C GLY A 100 -16.14 -5.98 -20.28
N LYS A 101 -15.49 -5.12 -21.08
CA LYS A 101 -14.18 -4.57 -20.74
C LYS A 101 -14.20 -3.66 -19.53
N LEU A 102 -15.25 -2.88 -19.32
CA LEU A 102 -15.40 -2.07 -18.09
C LEU A 102 -15.50 -2.96 -16.83
N ARG A 103 -16.26 -4.06 -16.90
CA ARG A 103 -16.30 -5.07 -15.82
C ARG A 103 -14.94 -5.75 -15.62
N MET A 104 -14.23 -6.05 -16.70
CA MET A 104 -12.89 -6.62 -16.61
C MET A 104 -11.90 -5.64 -15.94
N LEU A 105 -11.95 -4.36 -16.29
CA LEU A 105 -11.14 -3.31 -15.66
C LEU A 105 -11.43 -3.22 -14.16
N ARG A 106 -12.71 -3.17 -13.78
CA ARG A 106 -13.16 -3.26 -12.38
C ARG A 106 -12.53 -4.48 -11.69
N ASN A 107 -12.70 -5.67 -12.27
CA ASN A 107 -12.23 -6.91 -11.68
C ASN A 107 -10.70 -6.96 -11.56
N PHE A 108 -9.99 -6.43 -12.55
CA PHE A 108 -8.55 -6.25 -12.53
C PHE A 108 -8.12 -5.35 -11.36
N LEU A 109 -8.69 -4.15 -11.21
CA LEU A 109 -8.36 -3.22 -10.12
C LEU A 109 -8.61 -3.83 -8.73
N VAL A 110 -9.72 -4.56 -8.56
CA VAL A 110 -10.00 -5.30 -7.32
C VAL A 110 -8.95 -6.38 -7.07
N GLY A 111 -8.61 -7.18 -8.08
CA GLY A 111 -7.69 -8.30 -7.98
C GLY A 111 -6.22 -7.89 -7.84
N ALA A 112 -5.80 -6.80 -8.49
CA ALA A 112 -4.41 -6.37 -8.53
C ALA A 112 -4.06 -5.37 -7.41
N ILE A 113 -5.04 -4.63 -6.87
CA ILE A 113 -4.79 -3.57 -5.88
C ILE A 113 -5.54 -3.85 -4.58
N LEU A 114 -6.88 -3.85 -4.58
CA LEU A 114 -7.64 -3.84 -3.31
C LEU A 114 -7.52 -5.14 -2.52
N LYS A 115 -7.70 -6.30 -3.17
CA LYS A 115 -7.60 -7.59 -2.48
C LYS A 115 -6.18 -7.84 -1.96
N PRO A 116 -5.10 -7.61 -2.74
CA PRO A 116 -3.75 -7.78 -2.23
C PRO A 116 -3.44 -6.91 -1.01
N MET A 117 -3.80 -5.63 -1.07
CA MET A 117 -3.67 -4.71 0.07
C MET A 117 -4.43 -5.23 1.29
N LYS A 118 -5.69 -5.67 1.10
CA LYS A 118 -6.54 -6.18 2.20
C LYS A 118 -6.04 -7.50 2.79
N LEU A 119 -5.51 -8.41 1.99
CA LEU A 119 -4.96 -9.69 2.47
C LEU A 119 -3.65 -9.50 3.23
N ALA A 120 -2.85 -8.52 2.81
CA ALA A 120 -1.62 -8.14 3.49
C ALA A 120 -1.88 -7.29 4.76
N SER A 121 -3.10 -6.80 4.95
CA SER A 121 -3.53 -5.98 6.08
C SER A 121 -3.31 -6.69 7.42
N GLY A 122 -2.73 -5.97 8.39
CA GLY A 122 -2.48 -6.48 9.73
C GLY A 122 -1.39 -7.56 9.83
N ARG A 123 -0.70 -7.88 8.73
CA ARG A 123 0.44 -8.82 8.69
C ARG A 123 1.81 -8.13 8.66
N THR A 124 1.85 -6.83 8.93
CA THR A 124 3.10 -6.09 9.03
C THR A 124 3.93 -6.65 10.20
N PRO A 125 5.18 -7.09 9.97
CA PRO A 125 6.04 -7.59 11.03
C PRO A 125 6.14 -6.55 12.15
N GLU A 126 5.89 -6.98 13.38
CA GLU A 126 6.14 -6.17 14.55
C GLU A 126 7.67 -6.04 14.67
N ALA A 127 8.26 -4.98 14.08
CA ALA A 127 9.72 -4.78 14.08
C ALA A 127 10.26 -4.95 15.51
N SER A 128 11.01 -6.03 15.68
CA SER A 128 11.23 -6.80 16.90
C SER A 128 11.36 -5.97 18.19
N ARG A 129 10.65 -6.44 19.23
CA ARG A 129 10.89 -6.09 20.64
C ARG A 129 12.38 -6.36 20.93
N SER A 130 13.23 -5.34 20.93
CA SER A 130 14.61 -5.55 21.39
C SER A 130 14.56 -5.91 22.87
N SER A 131 14.91 -7.16 23.15
CA SER A 131 15.14 -7.77 24.45
C SER A 131 16.07 -6.89 25.30
N ALA A 132 15.66 -6.64 26.54
CA ALA A 132 16.56 -6.28 27.63
C ALA A 132 16.57 -7.47 28.60
N PRO A 133 17.70 -7.76 29.28
CA PRO A 133 17.88 -9.01 30.01
C PRO A 133 17.21 -8.97 31.39
N GLU A 134 16.77 -10.16 31.82
CA GLU A 134 16.54 -10.63 33.20
C GLU A 134 15.37 -9.99 33.98
N PHE A 135 14.22 -10.67 34.03
CA PHE A 135 13.89 -11.63 35.10
C PHE A 135 12.53 -12.31 34.85
N GLU A 136 12.56 -13.64 34.99
CA GLU A 136 11.47 -14.61 35.25
C GLU A 136 10.60 -15.16 34.11
N ASN A 137 10.84 -16.47 33.90
CA ASN A 137 10.00 -17.54 33.37
C ASN A 137 8.48 -17.29 33.38
N ASP A 138 7.86 -17.25 32.21
CA ASP A 138 7.03 -18.35 31.68
C ASP A 138 6.46 -17.95 30.31
N ILE A 139 6.51 -18.89 29.37
CA ILE A 139 5.84 -18.86 28.05
C ILE A 139 6.17 -17.62 27.19
N ASN A 140 7.36 -17.59 26.59
CA ASN A 140 7.55 -16.75 25.40
C ASN A 140 8.64 -17.30 24.47
N ALA A 141 8.33 -18.43 23.84
CA ALA A 141 9.13 -19.03 22.78
C ALA A 141 8.24 -19.27 21.54
N SER A 142 7.64 -18.20 21.02
CA SER A 142 6.85 -18.24 19.77
C SER A 142 6.88 -16.88 19.05
N MET A 143 8.05 -16.26 18.97
CA MET A 143 8.23 -14.90 18.44
C MET A 143 9.34 -14.80 17.38
N ALA A 144 9.61 -15.89 16.66
CA ALA A 144 10.65 -15.92 15.64
C ALA A 144 10.23 -16.78 14.45
N THR A 145 9.25 -16.33 13.66
CA THR A 145 9.14 -16.80 12.27
C THR A 145 8.44 -15.76 11.41
N ILE A 146 9.21 -14.76 10.98
CA ILE A 146 8.93 -14.02 9.73
C ILE A 146 10.26 -13.99 8.98
N GLU A 147 10.52 -15.07 8.24
CA GLU A 147 11.62 -15.14 7.27
C GLU A 147 11.14 -14.50 5.97
N SER A 148 11.43 -13.22 5.81
CA SER A 148 11.55 -12.60 4.47
C SER A 148 12.52 -11.41 4.44
N PHE A 149 12.91 -10.86 5.60
CA PHE A 149 14.08 -9.98 5.78
C PHE A 149 14.70 -10.26 7.16
N SER A 150 16.02 -10.10 7.29
CA SER A 150 16.71 -10.41 8.55
C SER A 150 16.18 -9.54 9.70
N SER A 151 16.14 -10.08 10.92
CA SER A 151 15.79 -9.30 12.13
C SER A 151 16.63 -8.02 12.27
N ASN A 152 17.82 -7.98 11.65
CA ASN A 152 18.71 -6.84 11.61
C ASN A 152 18.17 -5.72 10.70
N GLU A 153 17.68 -6.04 9.51
CA GLU A 153 17.12 -5.06 8.57
C GLU A 153 15.85 -4.39 9.12
N GLN A 154 14.98 -5.15 9.78
CA GLN A 154 13.79 -4.59 10.44
C GLN A 154 14.17 -3.67 11.61
N SER A 155 15.19 -4.04 12.38
CA SER A 155 15.72 -3.21 13.47
C SER A 155 16.34 -1.92 12.92
N GLN A 156 17.08 -2.00 11.81
CA GLN A 156 17.69 -0.85 11.16
C GLN A 156 16.62 0.10 10.60
N LEU A 157 15.63 -0.43 9.86
CA LEU A 157 14.48 0.36 9.38
C LEU A 157 13.81 1.12 10.54
N ARG A 158 13.52 0.42 11.64
CA ARG A 158 12.89 1.03 12.82
C ARG A 158 13.75 2.18 13.37
N GLN A 159 15.06 1.99 13.49
CA GLN A 159 15.95 3.03 14.00
C GLN A 159 16.00 4.26 13.09
N ASP A 160 16.03 4.04 11.77
CA ASP A 160 16.07 5.14 10.80
C ASP A 160 14.74 5.92 10.80
N CYS A 161 13.61 5.24 10.88
CA CYS A 161 12.31 5.87 11.04
C CYS A 161 12.19 6.63 12.37
N LEU A 162 12.68 6.06 13.49
CA LEU A 162 12.70 6.75 14.79
C LEU A 162 13.52 8.04 14.72
N LYS A 163 14.70 8.04 14.09
CA LYS A 163 15.50 9.25 13.92
C LYS A 163 14.76 10.30 13.09
N ARG A 164 14.21 9.89 11.94
CA ARG A 164 13.45 10.77 11.02
C ARG A 164 12.25 11.41 11.72
N ASP A 165 11.50 10.62 12.48
CA ASP A 165 10.24 11.05 13.10
C ASP A 165 10.46 11.69 14.48
N GLY A 166 11.72 11.94 14.87
CA GLY A 166 12.07 12.56 16.15
C GLY A 166 11.67 11.72 17.37
N HIS A 167 11.82 10.41 17.26
CA HIS A 167 11.60 9.39 18.28
C HIS A 167 10.20 9.42 18.88
N ARG A 168 9.18 9.77 18.09
CA ARG A 168 7.80 9.86 18.55
C ARG A 168 6.82 9.39 17.49
N CYS A 169 5.62 9.02 17.93
CA CYS A 169 4.49 8.84 17.03
C CYS A 169 4.20 10.15 16.30
N VAL A 170 4.15 10.10 14.98
CA VAL A 170 3.92 11.29 14.14
C VAL A 170 2.54 11.93 14.34
N ILE A 171 1.54 11.15 14.79
CA ILE A 171 0.19 11.66 15.04
C ILE A 171 0.07 12.20 16.48
N SER A 172 0.32 11.34 17.47
CA SER A 172 -0.04 11.62 18.87
C SER A 172 1.05 12.38 19.65
N GLY A 173 2.25 12.47 19.07
CA GLY A 173 3.44 13.02 19.73
C GLY A 173 3.99 12.15 20.87
N ILE A 174 3.41 10.98 21.14
CA ILE A 174 3.89 10.04 22.16
C ILE A 174 5.31 9.61 21.83
N ILE A 175 6.22 9.80 22.78
CA ILE A 175 7.65 9.53 22.60
C ILE A 175 7.91 8.03 22.78
N ASP A 176 8.83 7.48 21.99
CA ASP A 176 9.35 6.13 22.18
C ASP A 176 9.83 5.95 23.62
N ARG A 177 9.34 4.91 24.29
CA ARG A 177 9.63 4.63 25.69
C ARG A 177 11.13 4.55 25.97
N LYS A 178 11.90 3.84 25.13
CA LYS A 178 13.35 3.67 25.31
C LYS A 178 14.07 5.00 25.17
N HIS A 179 13.66 5.84 24.22
CA HIS A 179 14.20 7.19 24.07
C HIS A 179 13.85 8.10 25.26
N PHE A 180 12.60 8.07 25.73
CA PHE A 180 12.13 8.88 26.85
C PHE A 180 12.97 8.69 28.12
N PHE A 181 13.29 7.44 28.48
CA PHE A 181 14.11 7.14 29.65
C PHE A 181 15.60 7.49 29.50
N LYS A 182 16.05 7.83 28.28
CA LYS A 182 17.40 8.38 28.03
C LYS A 182 17.45 9.91 28.15
N LEU A 183 16.30 10.60 28.11
CA LEU A 183 16.26 12.06 28.25
C LEU A 183 16.57 12.49 29.69
N PRO A 184 17.13 13.69 29.92
CA PRO A 184 17.28 14.26 31.26
C PRO A 184 15.93 14.36 31.98
N PRO A 185 15.85 14.15 33.31
CA PRO A 185 14.59 14.23 34.06
C PRO A 185 13.81 15.53 33.84
N ALA A 186 14.49 16.67 33.77
CA ALA A 186 13.86 17.96 33.47
C ALA A 186 13.14 17.99 32.12
N SER A 187 13.68 17.29 31.11
CA SER A 187 13.09 17.19 29.76
C SER A 187 11.92 16.19 29.66
N ARG A 188 11.60 15.47 30.74
CA ARG A 188 10.51 14.48 30.81
C ARG A 188 9.19 15.07 31.30
N GLN A 189 9.24 16.18 32.03
CA GLN A 189 8.07 16.73 32.71
C GLN A 189 6.96 17.07 31.73
N GLY A 190 5.75 16.59 32.00
CA GLY A 190 4.55 16.83 31.17
C GLY A 190 4.53 16.10 29.82
N ARG A 191 5.56 15.32 29.47
CA ARG A 191 5.62 14.60 28.19
C ARG A 191 5.11 13.16 28.35
N ARG A 192 4.33 12.70 27.37
CA ARG A 192 3.81 11.33 27.31
C ARG A 192 4.80 10.42 26.57
N HIS A 193 4.93 9.18 27.02
CA HIS A 193 5.73 8.15 26.36
C HIS A 193 4.93 6.85 26.24
N GLY A 194 5.37 5.97 25.36
CA GLY A 194 4.70 4.70 25.10
C GLY A 194 5.46 3.84 24.09
N GLU A 195 4.91 2.66 23.82
CA GLU A 195 5.44 1.80 22.77
C GLU A 195 5.06 2.37 21.40
N VAL A 196 6.08 2.55 20.56
CA VAL A 196 5.91 2.98 19.17
C VAL A 196 6.49 1.93 18.24
N GLN A 197 6.04 1.92 16.99
CA GLN A 197 6.38 0.92 15.98
C GLN A 197 6.52 1.59 14.62
N ALA A 198 7.44 1.08 13.80
CA ALA A 198 7.51 1.44 12.38
C ALA A 198 6.42 0.67 11.63
N ALA A 199 5.39 1.38 11.18
CA ALA A 199 4.32 0.84 10.35
C ALA A 199 4.70 0.98 8.89
N HIS A 200 4.71 -0.09 8.10
CA HIS A 200 4.81 0.03 6.66
C HIS A 200 3.55 0.69 6.06
N ILE A 201 3.74 1.59 5.09
CA ILE A 201 2.67 2.28 4.35
C ILE A 201 2.06 1.32 3.33
N LEU A 202 2.91 0.78 2.44
CA LEU A 202 2.58 -0.40 1.64
C LEU A 202 2.87 -1.65 2.47
N PRO A 203 1.87 -2.52 2.70
CA PRO A 203 2.05 -3.72 3.50
C PRO A 203 3.25 -4.56 3.05
N PHE A 204 4.14 -4.86 3.99
CA PHE A 204 5.35 -5.62 3.75
C PHE A 204 5.11 -6.97 3.06
N ALA A 205 4.01 -7.66 3.38
CA ALA A 205 3.67 -8.94 2.77
C ALA A 205 3.54 -8.88 1.24
N LEU A 206 3.38 -7.70 0.61
CA LEU A 206 3.41 -7.54 -0.86
C LEU A 206 4.75 -7.92 -1.52
N SER A 207 5.81 -8.19 -0.76
CA SER A 207 7.04 -8.80 -1.26
C SER A 207 7.10 -10.32 -1.12
N GLU A 208 6.26 -10.89 -0.25
CA GLU A 208 6.30 -12.28 0.21
C GLU A 208 5.52 -13.23 -0.70
N PHE A 209 6.15 -13.61 -1.82
CA PHE A 209 5.63 -14.60 -2.76
C PHE A 209 6.65 -15.72 -2.92
N ASN A 210 6.17 -16.92 -3.26
CA ASN A 210 7.01 -18.06 -3.59
C ASN A 210 7.59 -17.87 -4.99
N GLU A 211 8.86 -17.48 -5.05
CA GLU A 211 9.61 -17.28 -6.31
C GLU A 211 9.75 -18.57 -7.15
N ASN A 212 9.57 -19.75 -6.54
CA ASN A 212 9.58 -21.03 -7.26
C ASN A 212 8.21 -21.37 -7.87
N ASN A 213 7.16 -20.60 -7.59
CA ASN A 213 5.83 -20.81 -8.12
C ASN A 213 5.53 -19.77 -9.22
N ALA A 214 5.52 -20.21 -10.48
CA ALA A 214 5.30 -19.33 -11.64
C ALA A 214 3.98 -18.54 -11.57
N LEU A 215 2.93 -19.09 -10.95
CA LEU A 215 1.66 -18.38 -10.76
C LEU A 215 1.81 -17.23 -9.75
N GLU A 216 2.54 -17.44 -8.67
CA GLU A 216 2.79 -16.40 -7.67
C GLU A 216 3.74 -15.32 -8.17
N VAL A 217 4.78 -15.70 -8.93
CA VAL A 217 5.65 -14.74 -9.63
C VAL A 217 4.83 -13.84 -10.55
N ARG A 218 3.92 -14.42 -11.35
CA ARG A 218 3.01 -13.64 -12.21
C ARG A 218 2.09 -12.73 -11.39
N LYS A 219 1.49 -13.23 -10.30
CA LYS A 219 0.65 -12.42 -9.40
C LYS A 219 1.43 -11.23 -8.83
N LYS A 220 2.63 -11.47 -8.30
CA LYS A 220 3.53 -10.44 -7.78
C LYS A 220 3.81 -9.38 -8.86
N ALA A 221 4.20 -9.81 -10.05
CA ALA A 221 4.45 -8.90 -11.17
C ALA A 221 3.22 -8.06 -11.53
N THR A 222 2.03 -8.68 -11.62
CA THR A 222 0.77 -7.98 -11.92
C THR A 222 0.39 -6.95 -10.85
N ILE A 223 0.54 -7.31 -9.57
CA ILE A 223 0.26 -6.42 -8.44
C ILE A 223 1.18 -5.20 -8.49
N TRP A 224 2.50 -5.41 -8.60
CA TRP A 224 3.47 -4.32 -8.64
C TRP A 224 3.34 -3.46 -9.89
N TRP A 225 3.07 -4.05 -11.05
CA TRP A 225 2.75 -3.30 -12.26
C TRP A 225 1.52 -2.40 -12.07
N ALA A 226 0.44 -2.92 -11.47
CA ALA A 226 -0.76 -2.12 -11.21
C ALA A 226 -0.47 -0.98 -10.21
N LEU A 227 0.31 -1.25 -9.15
CA LEU A 227 0.72 -0.22 -8.21
C LEU A 227 1.53 0.89 -8.90
N TYR A 228 2.51 0.56 -9.74
CA TYR A 228 3.28 1.58 -10.46
C TYR A 228 2.43 2.36 -11.45
N ARG A 229 1.52 1.70 -12.14
CA ARG A 229 0.66 2.34 -13.15
C ARG A 229 -0.33 3.33 -12.54
N TYR A 230 -1.05 2.93 -11.49
CA TYR A 230 -2.09 3.78 -10.89
C TYR A 230 -1.57 4.63 -9.73
N PHE A 231 -0.38 4.33 -9.19
CA PHE A 231 0.32 5.11 -8.17
C PHE A 231 1.76 5.38 -8.58
N PRO A 232 2.01 6.18 -9.64
CA PRO A 232 3.35 6.35 -10.21
C PRO A 232 4.37 7.03 -9.28
N ILE A 233 3.92 7.63 -8.17
CA ILE A 233 4.82 8.10 -7.10
C ILE A 233 5.59 6.94 -6.43
N ILE A 234 5.06 5.72 -6.53
CA ILE A 234 5.64 4.48 -6.01
C ILE A 234 6.53 3.83 -7.09
N GLY A 235 7.08 4.58 -8.03
CA GLY A 235 7.84 4.03 -9.17
C GLY A 235 8.92 3.01 -8.77
N PRO A 236 9.36 2.14 -9.69
CA PRO A 236 10.22 0.99 -9.39
C PRO A 236 11.53 1.36 -8.67
N ASP A 237 12.06 2.56 -8.93
CA ASP A 237 13.27 3.06 -8.27
C ASP A 237 13.02 3.56 -6.83
N THR A 238 11.77 3.92 -6.52
CA THR A 238 11.36 4.45 -5.21
C THR A 238 11.10 3.33 -4.22
N ILE A 239 10.04 2.53 -4.45
CA ILE A 239 9.67 1.39 -3.61
C ILE A 239 9.25 0.26 -4.54
N GLY A 240 9.94 -0.87 -4.46
CA GLY A 240 9.63 -2.05 -5.27
C GLY A 240 9.54 -3.33 -4.45
N ALA A 241 9.21 -4.43 -5.12
CA ALA A 241 8.97 -5.71 -4.48
C ALA A 241 10.16 -6.22 -3.64
N SER A 242 11.39 -5.99 -4.09
CA SER A 242 12.61 -6.34 -3.36
C SER A 242 13.09 -5.24 -2.40
N THR A 243 12.53 -4.04 -2.48
CA THR A 243 12.95 -2.87 -1.70
C THR A 243 11.83 -2.32 -0.82
N ILE A 244 10.81 -3.12 -0.53
CA ILE A 244 9.65 -2.71 0.26
C ILE A 244 10.03 -2.28 1.69
N ASN A 245 11.16 -2.78 2.19
CA ASN A 245 11.70 -2.50 3.51
C ASN A 245 12.57 -1.23 3.56
N LYS A 246 12.11 -0.15 2.91
CA LYS A 246 12.77 1.16 2.87
C LYS A 246 12.15 2.13 3.88
N ARG A 247 12.93 3.10 4.38
CA ARG A 247 12.42 4.11 5.34
C ARG A 247 11.28 4.93 4.74
N GLU A 248 11.30 5.16 3.42
CA GLU A 248 10.28 5.90 2.66
C GLU A 248 8.92 5.20 2.71
N ASN A 249 8.90 3.88 2.90
CA ASN A 249 7.70 3.07 3.03
C ASN A 249 7.28 2.83 4.49
N ALA A 250 7.83 3.53 5.48
CA ALA A 250 7.50 3.29 6.89
C ALA A 250 7.35 4.58 7.71
N ILE A 251 6.51 4.52 8.75
CA ILE A 251 6.17 5.66 9.62
C ILE A 251 6.04 5.25 11.08
N ILE A 252 6.54 6.08 12.02
CA ILE A 252 6.46 5.77 13.45
C ILE A 252 5.07 6.09 14.00
N LEU A 253 4.39 5.05 14.48
CA LEU A 253 3.06 5.13 15.11
C LEU A 253 3.08 4.53 16.51
N HIS A 254 2.28 5.10 17.41
CA HIS A 254 1.97 4.49 18.69
C HIS A 254 1.17 3.20 18.48
N SER A 255 1.37 2.16 19.29
CA SER A 255 0.80 0.82 19.06
C SER A 255 -0.71 0.79 18.77
N ALA A 256 -1.52 1.58 19.48
CA ALA A 256 -2.96 1.64 19.23
C ALA A 256 -3.32 2.24 17.85
N ILE A 257 -2.51 3.17 17.37
CA ILE A 257 -2.68 3.81 16.06
C ILE A 257 -2.15 2.89 14.96
N HIS A 258 -1.00 2.24 15.19
CA HIS A 258 -0.41 1.25 14.30
C HIS A 258 -1.43 0.16 13.92
N GLY A 259 -2.14 -0.40 14.91
CA GLY A 259 -3.15 -1.44 14.68
C GLY A 259 -4.32 -0.96 13.81
N ASN A 260 -4.79 0.27 14.00
CA ASN A 260 -5.85 0.84 13.16
C ASN A 260 -5.35 1.16 11.75
N PHE A 261 -4.13 1.69 11.61
CA PHE A 261 -3.51 1.99 10.32
C PHE A 261 -3.30 0.73 9.49
N GLY A 262 -2.68 -0.31 10.06
CA GLY A 262 -2.43 -1.57 9.37
C GLY A 262 -3.69 -2.33 8.94
N LYS A 263 -4.83 -2.04 9.58
CA LYS A 263 -6.17 -2.57 9.24
C LYS A 263 -6.96 -1.72 8.25
N PHE A 264 -6.36 -0.61 7.77
CA PHE A 264 -7.01 0.43 6.98
C PHE A 264 -8.23 1.07 7.66
N GLY A 265 -8.23 1.12 9.01
CA GLY A 265 -9.23 1.87 9.78
C GLY A 265 -8.95 3.37 9.83
N ILE A 266 -7.71 3.76 9.52
CA ILE A 266 -7.27 5.16 9.33
C ILE A 266 -6.29 5.23 8.15
N ALA A 267 -6.21 6.38 7.50
CA ALA A 267 -5.25 6.70 6.45
C ALA A 267 -4.79 8.16 6.58
N PHE A 268 -3.79 8.55 5.79
CA PHE A 268 -3.25 9.91 5.76
C PHE A 268 -3.39 10.51 4.38
N GLU A 269 -3.72 11.79 4.33
CA GLU A 269 -3.63 12.58 3.12
C GLU A 269 -2.28 13.32 3.06
N PRO A 270 -1.69 13.47 1.88
CA PRO A 270 -0.50 14.29 1.71
C PRO A 270 -0.84 15.75 2.07
N LEU A 271 0.06 16.39 2.80
CA LEU A 271 -0.05 17.83 3.05
C LEU A 271 0.45 18.56 1.80
N ASN A 272 -0.38 19.44 1.23
CA ASN A 272 -0.07 20.20 0.01
C ASN A 272 1.06 21.24 0.18
N GLN A 273 1.74 21.28 1.35
CA GLN A 273 2.87 22.16 1.65
C GLN A 273 3.94 21.40 2.44
N LEU A 274 5.21 21.63 2.06
CA LEU A 274 6.35 21.21 2.87
C LEU A 274 6.35 22.05 4.16
N TYR A 275 6.25 21.39 5.32
CA TYR A 275 6.55 22.04 6.59
C TYR A 275 8.03 22.46 6.57
N GLN A 276 8.30 23.76 6.52
CA GLN A 276 9.60 24.28 6.91
C GLN A 276 9.71 24.09 8.42
N VAL A 277 10.56 23.15 8.85
CA VAL A 277 10.94 22.93 10.24
C VAL A 277 12.17 23.75 10.54
#